data_AF-A0A3C0G8S3-F1
#
_entry.id   AF-A0A3C0G8S3-F1
#
_cell.length_a   1.000
_cell.length_b   1.000
_cell.length_c   1.000
_cell.angle_alpha   90.00
_cell.angle_beta   90.00
_cell.angle_gamma   90.00
#
_symmetry.space_group_name_H-M   'P 1'
#
loop_
_entity.id
_entity.type
_entity.pdbx_description
1 polymer ?
#
loop_
_entity_poly.entity_id
_entity_poly.type
_entity_poly.pdbx_seq_one_letter_code
_entity_poly.pdbx_strand_id
1 'polypeptide(L)'
;MSNFNPLEVNFDDTQTWDLICSGRTKGVFQLESNLGKSWAKRVQPKNIEELSALISIIRPGTLKAIVDGKTMTQHFVDRKNGVEEITYLHSSLEPILKGTQGVLVYQEQSMQIAQQLAGFDLQEADNLRKAIGKKKADLMAKVKGSFLKGASKKGVVSDEVAEEIFSWIEKSSRYA
;
A
#
# COMPACT_ATOMS: atom_id res chain seq x y z
N MET A 1 -40.00 7.80 9.09
CA MET A 1 -38.60 7.34 9.02
C MET A 1 -37.95 8.14 7.92
N SER A 2 -36.82 8.79 8.17
CA SER A 2 -36.03 9.41 7.10
C SER A 2 -35.70 8.34 6.07
N ASN A 3 -35.99 8.59 4.79
CA ASN A 3 -35.56 7.75 3.68
C ASN A 3 -34.03 7.84 3.58
N PHE A 4 -33.32 7.00 4.32
CA PHE A 4 -31.87 6.87 4.19
C PHE A 4 -31.55 6.02 2.95
N ASN A 5 -30.78 6.57 2.02
CA ASN A 5 -30.26 5.86 0.86
C ASN A 5 -28.75 5.63 1.04
N PRO A 6 -28.29 4.39 1.27
CA PRO A 6 -26.86 4.11 1.47
C PRO A 6 -25.99 4.38 0.24
N LEU A 7 -26.59 4.57 -0.95
CA LEU A 7 -25.88 4.90 -2.18
C LEU A 7 -25.66 6.40 -2.37
N GLU A 8 -26.33 7.24 -1.56
CA GLU A 8 -26.29 8.71 -1.65
C GLU A 8 -25.81 9.31 -0.31
N VAL A 9 -24.62 8.89 0.11
CA VAL A 9 -23.98 9.36 1.34
C VAL A 9 -22.91 10.40 1.04
N ASN A 10 -22.71 11.35 1.97
CA ASN A 10 -21.65 12.35 1.88
C ASN A 10 -20.33 11.75 2.38
N PHE A 11 -19.34 11.61 1.50
CA PHE A 11 -18.01 11.11 1.86
C PHE A 11 -17.13 12.16 2.57
N ASP A 12 -17.55 13.42 2.59
CA ASP A 12 -16.86 14.52 3.28
C ASP A 12 -17.49 14.84 4.65
N ASP A 13 -18.32 13.93 5.18
CA ASP A 13 -18.97 14.10 6.48
C ASP A 13 -17.93 14.14 7.63
N THR A 14 -17.68 15.33 8.15
CA THR A 14 -16.66 15.56 9.19
C THR A 14 -16.97 14.82 10.48
N GLN A 15 -18.25 14.64 10.84
CA GLN A 15 -18.65 13.94 12.06
C GLN A 15 -18.30 12.46 12.00
N THR A 16 -18.44 11.85 10.83
CA THR A 16 -18.07 10.45 10.54
C THR A 16 -16.56 10.29 10.66
N TRP A 17 -15.78 11.18 10.04
CA TRP A 17 -14.33 11.13 10.13
C TRP A 17 -13.83 11.37 11.56
N ASP A 18 -14.43 12.30 12.31
CA ASP A 18 -14.08 12.55 13.71
C ASP A 18 -14.44 11.36 14.62
N LEU A 19 -15.57 10.68 14.36
CA LEU A 19 -15.92 9.44 15.05
C LEU A 19 -14.86 8.36 14.82
N ILE A 20 -14.45 8.14 13.57
CA ILE A 20 -13.41 7.16 13.22
C ILE A 20 -12.07 7.55 13.85
N CYS A 21 -11.63 8.81 13.68
CA CYS A 21 -10.39 9.35 14.23
C CYS A 21 -10.33 9.28 15.76
N SER A 22 -11.47 9.40 16.45
CA SER A 22 -11.55 9.24 17.91
C SER A 22 -11.45 7.78 18.38
N GLY A 23 -11.44 6.80 17.46
CA GLY A 23 -11.47 5.37 17.77
C GLY A 23 -12.78 4.90 18.40
N ARG A 24 -13.87 5.68 18.28
CA ARG A 24 -15.21 5.32 18.76
C ARG A 24 -15.94 4.40 17.77
N THR A 25 -15.25 3.37 17.30
CA THR A 25 -15.66 2.52 16.16
C THR A 25 -16.30 1.20 16.58
N LYS A 26 -16.91 1.11 17.78
CA LYS A 26 -17.65 -0.10 18.18
C LYS A 26 -18.85 -0.28 17.26
N GLY A 27 -19.02 -1.47 16.68
CA GLY A 27 -20.06 -1.76 15.69
C GLY A 27 -19.75 -1.26 14.27
N VAL A 28 -18.59 -0.63 14.05
CA VAL A 28 -18.14 -0.24 12.70
C VAL A 28 -17.36 -1.41 12.09
N PHE A 29 -17.83 -1.89 10.94
CA PHE A 29 -17.21 -2.99 10.21
C PHE A 29 -15.70 -2.75 10.00
N GLN A 30 -14.89 -3.80 10.20
CA GLN A 30 -13.41 -3.80 10.16
C GLN A 30 -12.68 -2.96 11.21
N LEU A 31 -13.31 -1.96 11.84
CA LEU A 31 -12.67 -1.08 12.82
C LEU A 31 -13.08 -1.34 14.29
N GLU A 32 -13.98 -2.28 14.55
CA GLU A 32 -14.47 -2.56 15.91
C GLU A 32 -13.40 -3.13 16.87
N SER A 33 -12.40 -3.83 16.32
CA SER A 33 -11.34 -4.44 17.13
C SER A 33 -10.50 -3.40 17.90
N ASN A 34 -9.89 -3.79 19.01
CA ASN A 34 -8.98 -2.90 19.76
C ASN A 34 -7.82 -2.40 18.88
N LEU A 35 -7.34 -3.26 17.98
CA LEU A 35 -6.32 -2.92 16.99
C LEU A 35 -6.82 -1.84 16.03
N GLY A 36 -8.02 -2.01 15.45
CA GLY A 36 -8.65 -1.03 14.57
C GLY A 36 -8.86 0.31 15.25
N LYS A 37 -9.42 0.32 16.47
CA LYS A 37 -9.61 1.52 17.30
C LYS A 37 -8.30 2.26 17.57
N SER A 38 -7.26 1.52 17.96
CA SER A 38 -5.94 2.08 18.29
C SER A 38 -5.28 2.70 17.06
N TRP A 39 -5.27 1.99 15.93
CA TRP A 39 -4.66 2.51 14.70
C TRP A 39 -5.48 3.61 14.05
N ALA A 40 -6.81 3.61 14.14
CA ALA A 40 -7.63 4.74 13.69
C ALA A 40 -7.26 6.04 14.42
N LYS A 41 -7.02 5.98 15.74
CA LYS A 41 -6.52 7.12 16.53
C LYS A 41 -5.13 7.59 16.11
N ARG A 42 -4.28 6.70 15.64
CA ARG A 42 -2.89 7.03 15.29
C ARG A 42 -2.76 7.53 13.86
N VAL A 43 -3.51 6.91 12.95
CA VAL A 43 -3.56 7.25 11.53
C VAL A 43 -4.37 8.52 11.29
N GLN A 44 -5.46 8.76 12.03
CA GLN A 44 -6.36 9.90 11.79
C GLN A 44 -6.86 9.97 10.32
N PRO A 45 -7.56 8.93 9.80
CA PRO A 45 -8.03 8.94 8.42
C PRO A 45 -9.16 9.98 8.22
N LYS A 46 -9.05 10.79 7.17
CA LYS A 46 -9.99 11.89 6.85
C LYS A 46 -10.71 11.73 5.49
N ASN A 47 -10.49 10.62 4.80
CA ASN A 47 -11.19 10.26 3.56
C ASN A 47 -11.17 8.73 3.37
N ILE A 48 -11.84 8.26 2.32
CA ILE A 48 -11.99 6.82 2.03
C ILE A 48 -10.65 6.18 1.66
N GLU A 49 -9.79 6.89 0.94
CA GLU A 49 -8.47 6.41 0.54
C GLU A 49 -7.59 6.13 1.77
N GLU A 50 -7.59 7.04 2.75
CA GLU A 50 -6.86 6.89 4.00
C GLU A 50 -7.45 5.80 4.91
N LEU A 51 -8.77 5.65 4.91
CA LEU A 51 -9.44 4.56 5.61
C LEU A 51 -9.09 3.20 4.99
N SER A 52 -9.09 3.12 3.66
CA SER A 52 -8.65 1.93 2.91
C SER A 52 -7.19 1.60 3.21
N ALA A 53 -6.32 2.61 3.26
CA ALA A 53 -4.91 2.43 3.62
C ALA A 53 -4.78 1.92 5.06
N LEU A 54 -5.47 2.53 6.03
CA LEU A 54 -5.52 2.08 7.43
C LEU A 54 -5.88 0.59 7.52
N ILE A 55 -6.99 0.18 6.91
CA ILE A 55 -7.45 -1.21 6.94
C ILE A 55 -6.40 -2.16 6.34
N SER A 56 -5.71 -1.72 5.29
CA SER A 56 -4.70 -2.51 4.60
C SER A 56 -3.41 -2.68 5.42
N ILE A 57 -2.99 -1.66 6.15
CA ILE A 57 -1.73 -1.66 6.94
C ILE A 57 -1.87 -2.28 8.34
N ILE A 58 -3.09 -2.52 8.83
CA ILE A 58 -3.32 -3.19 10.14
C ILE A 58 -3.49 -4.70 10.04
N ARG A 59 -3.15 -5.30 8.89
CA ARG A 59 -3.16 -6.75 8.70
C ARG A 59 -1.93 -7.40 9.37
N PRO A 60 -2.00 -8.67 9.81
CA PRO A 60 -0.88 -9.32 10.51
C PRO A 60 0.44 -9.32 9.74
N GLY A 61 0.40 -9.35 8.40
CA GLY A 61 1.59 -9.33 7.55
C GLY A 61 2.27 -7.95 7.54
N THR A 62 1.50 -6.87 7.37
CA THR A 62 2.00 -5.48 7.35
C THR A 62 2.54 -5.06 8.70
N LEU A 63 1.87 -5.45 9.80
CA LEU A 63 2.32 -5.15 11.16
C LEU A 63 3.66 -5.79 11.53
N LYS A 64 4.03 -6.90 10.88
CA LYS A 64 5.28 -7.64 11.13
C LYS A 64 6.38 -7.31 10.13
N ALA A 65 6.04 -6.70 8.99
CA ALA A 65 7.03 -6.32 7.99
C ALA A 65 7.85 -5.15 8.53
N ILE A 66 9.16 -5.37 8.66
CA ILE A 66 10.11 -4.36 9.13
C ILE A 66 10.93 -3.86 7.94
N VAL A 67 11.03 -2.55 7.84
CA VAL A 67 11.91 -1.81 6.92
C VAL A 67 12.67 -0.81 7.80
N ASP A 68 13.97 -0.64 7.58
CA ASP A 68 14.79 0.35 8.30
C ASP A 68 14.60 0.37 9.84
N GLY A 69 14.44 -0.83 10.44
CA GLY A 69 14.30 -1.01 11.88
C GLY A 69 12.91 -0.71 12.46
N LYS A 70 11.92 -0.36 11.64
CA LYS A 70 10.56 -0.02 12.06
C LYS A 70 9.51 -0.80 11.25
N THR A 71 8.33 -1.03 11.82
CA THR A 71 7.26 -1.71 11.07
C THR A 71 6.75 -0.82 9.94
N MET A 72 6.34 -1.40 8.82
CA MET A 72 5.76 -0.64 7.70
C MET A 72 4.56 0.20 8.13
N THR A 73 3.71 -0.33 9.03
CA THR A 73 2.57 0.38 9.60
C THR A 73 3.01 1.60 10.42
N GLN A 74 4.13 1.52 11.14
CA GLN A 74 4.66 2.63 11.91
C GLN A 74 5.27 3.70 10.98
N HIS A 75 6.04 3.31 9.94
CA HIS A 75 6.51 4.27 8.93
C HIS A 75 5.36 5.05 8.31
N PHE A 76 4.28 4.36 7.94
CA PHE A 76 3.08 5.00 7.39
C PHE A 76 2.53 6.09 8.33
N VAL A 77 2.37 5.76 9.62
CA VAL A 77 1.83 6.71 10.61
C VAL A 77 2.77 7.87 10.87
N ASP A 78 4.06 7.60 11.02
CA ASP A 78 5.04 8.63 11.31
C ASP A 78 5.16 9.61 10.14
N ARG A 79 5.14 9.11 8.91
CA ARG A 79 5.12 9.94 7.69
C ARG A 79 3.85 10.76 7.58
N LYS A 80 2.68 10.14 7.78
CA LYS A 80 1.40 10.85 7.74
C LYS A 80 1.33 11.98 8.78
N ASN A 81 1.94 11.78 9.95
CA ASN A 81 1.95 12.75 11.04
C ASN A 81 3.15 13.72 11.00
N GLY A 82 3.99 13.68 9.96
CA GLY A 82 5.15 14.56 9.82
C GLY A 82 6.29 14.29 10.81
N VAL A 83 6.31 13.11 11.44
CA VAL A 83 7.40 12.66 12.33
C VAL A 83 8.56 12.11 11.51
N GLU A 84 8.29 11.59 10.32
CA GLU A 84 9.27 11.03 9.39
C GLU A 84 9.05 11.62 7.99
N GLU A 85 10.12 12.00 7.30
CA GLU A 85 10.04 12.44 5.91
C GLU A 85 9.78 11.24 4.97
N ILE A 86 9.00 11.46 3.92
CA ILE A 86 8.79 10.43 2.90
C ILE A 86 10.01 10.40 1.98
N THR A 87 10.70 9.27 1.94
CA THR A 87 11.78 9.02 0.99
C THR A 87 11.38 7.94 -0.02
N TYR A 88 11.87 8.08 -1.25
CA TYR A 88 11.67 7.12 -2.33
C TYR A 88 13.03 6.66 -2.85
N LEU A 89 13.14 5.39 -3.21
CA LEU A 89 14.35 4.87 -3.91
C LEU A 89 14.58 5.59 -5.24
N HIS A 90 13.51 6.05 -5.87
CA HIS A 90 13.55 6.83 -7.09
C HIS A 90 12.29 7.69 -7.23
N SER A 91 12.41 8.88 -7.82
CA SER A 91 11.31 9.82 -8.02
C SER A 91 10.14 9.25 -8.82
N SER A 92 10.39 8.26 -9.68
CA SER A 92 9.35 7.55 -10.42
C SER A 92 8.34 6.82 -9.53
N LEU A 93 8.70 6.51 -8.27
CA LEU A 93 7.81 5.82 -7.32
C LEU A 93 6.84 6.76 -6.63
N GLU A 94 7.17 8.05 -6.52
CA GLU A 94 6.33 9.06 -5.86
C GLU A 94 4.88 9.07 -6.38
N PRO A 95 4.60 9.17 -7.69
CA PRO A 95 3.21 9.22 -8.17
C PRO A 95 2.40 7.97 -7.80
N ILE A 96 3.05 6.83 -7.59
CA ILE A 96 2.42 5.55 -7.27
C ILE A 96 2.22 5.38 -5.75
N LEU A 97 3.20 5.79 -4.95
CA LEU A 97 3.28 5.49 -3.52
C LEU A 97 2.92 6.68 -2.62
N LYS A 98 2.79 7.91 -3.15
CA LYS A 98 2.43 9.10 -2.34
C LYS A 98 1.13 8.93 -1.57
N GLY A 99 0.11 8.31 -2.18
CA GLY A 99 -1.17 8.07 -1.53
C GLY A 99 -1.07 7.12 -0.32
N THR A 100 -0.01 6.32 -0.26
CA THR A 100 0.27 5.38 0.83
C THR A 100 1.52 5.75 1.62
N GLN A 101 1.88 7.05 1.66
CA GLN A 101 3.00 7.55 2.46
C GLN A 101 4.34 6.88 2.10
N GLY A 102 4.55 6.58 0.82
CA GLY A 102 5.76 5.89 0.34
C GLY A 102 5.82 4.40 0.66
N VAL A 103 4.74 3.81 1.19
CA VAL A 103 4.67 2.40 1.56
C VAL A 103 3.99 1.61 0.44
N LEU A 104 4.59 0.52 -0.03
CA LEU A 104 3.96 -0.40 -0.98
C LEU A 104 2.92 -1.27 -0.25
N VAL A 105 1.63 -1.08 -0.53
CA VAL A 105 0.52 -1.74 0.19
C VAL A 105 -0.35 -2.57 -0.74
N TYR A 106 -0.58 -2.09 -1.97
CA TYR A 106 -1.55 -2.66 -2.91
C TYR A 106 -0.87 -3.44 -4.04
N GLN A 107 -1.55 -4.46 -4.58
CA GLN A 107 -1.04 -5.22 -5.73
C GLN A 107 -1.00 -4.35 -6.99
N GLU A 108 -1.96 -3.44 -7.11
CA GLU A 108 -2.08 -2.44 -8.17
C GLU A 108 -0.85 -1.53 -8.21
N GLN A 109 -0.28 -1.18 -7.05
CA GLN A 109 0.96 -0.40 -6.99
C GLN A 109 2.14 -1.19 -7.57
N SER A 110 2.28 -2.48 -7.22
CA SER A 110 3.30 -3.34 -7.82
C SER A 110 3.15 -3.45 -9.34
N MET A 111 1.91 -3.54 -9.83
CA MET A 111 1.62 -3.54 -11.26
C MET A 111 2.01 -2.22 -11.93
N GLN A 112 1.64 -1.07 -11.35
CA GLN A 112 2.01 0.25 -11.85
C GLN A 112 3.53 0.45 -11.89
N ILE A 113 4.25 0.00 -10.85
CA ILE A 113 5.71 0.05 -10.80
C ILE A 113 6.30 -0.78 -11.95
N ALA A 114 5.81 -2.00 -12.18
CA ALA A 114 6.29 -2.85 -13.27
C ALA A 114 6.01 -2.27 -14.66
N GLN A 115 4.85 -1.66 -14.87
CA GLN A 115 4.54 -0.96 -16.12
C GLN A 115 5.45 0.25 -16.32
N GLN A 116 5.62 1.07 -15.28
CA GLN A 116 6.39 2.30 -15.38
C GLN A 116 7.88 2.04 -15.58
N LEU A 117 8.46 1.13 -14.79
CA LEU A 117 9.91 0.87 -14.78
C LEU A 117 10.32 -0.18 -15.80
N ALA A 118 9.59 -1.28 -15.91
CA ALA A 118 9.96 -2.40 -16.78
C ALA A 118 9.21 -2.44 -18.10
N GLY A 119 8.20 -1.58 -18.29
CA GLY A 119 7.41 -1.55 -19.52
C GLY A 119 6.47 -2.75 -19.66
N PHE A 120 6.06 -3.36 -18.55
CA PHE A 120 5.12 -4.48 -18.58
C PHE A 120 3.83 -4.10 -19.29
N ASP A 121 3.32 -5.01 -20.12
CA ASP A 121 1.96 -4.92 -20.64
C ASP A 121 0.91 -5.41 -19.62
N LEU A 122 -0.36 -5.42 -20.02
CA LEU A 122 -1.45 -5.88 -19.14
C LEU A 122 -1.32 -7.35 -18.74
N GLN A 123 -0.80 -8.20 -19.64
CA GLN A 123 -0.63 -9.63 -19.39
C GLN A 123 0.54 -9.89 -18.43
N GLU A 124 1.65 -9.19 -18.60
CA GLU A 124 2.81 -9.25 -17.72
C GLU A 124 2.49 -8.69 -16.33
N ALA A 125 1.75 -7.58 -16.26
CA ALA A 125 1.28 -7.03 -14.99
C ALA A 125 0.34 -8.00 -14.24
N ASP A 126 -0.59 -8.66 -14.94
CA ASP A 126 -1.44 -9.68 -14.31
C ASP A 126 -0.65 -10.94 -13.89
N ASN A 127 0.41 -11.31 -14.63
CA ASN A 127 1.32 -12.38 -14.22
C ASN A 127 2.04 -12.02 -12.91
N LEU A 128 2.50 -10.78 -12.75
CA LEU A 128 3.05 -10.28 -11.49
C LEU A 128 2.02 -10.36 -10.36
N ARG A 129 0.81 -9.86 -10.58
CA ARG A 129 -0.29 -9.92 -9.60
C ARG A 129 -0.57 -11.35 -9.15
N LYS A 130 -0.64 -12.29 -10.09
CA LYS A 130 -0.81 -13.73 -9.80
C LYS A 130 0.37 -14.31 -9.03
N ALA A 131 1.60 -13.89 -9.33
CA ALA A 131 2.80 -14.31 -8.61
C ALA A 131 2.76 -13.88 -7.15
N ILE A 132 2.41 -12.62 -6.90
CA ILE A 132 2.24 -12.03 -5.55
C ILE A 132 1.13 -12.77 -4.80
N GLY A 133 -0.08 -12.84 -5.38
CA GLY A 133 -1.24 -13.41 -4.69
C GLY A 133 -1.15 -14.91 -4.42
N LYS A 134 -0.53 -15.70 -5.32
CA LYS A 134 -0.36 -17.15 -5.13
C LYS A 134 0.93 -17.55 -4.42
N LYS A 135 1.83 -16.60 -4.13
CA LYS A 135 3.14 -16.83 -3.49
C LYS A 135 3.96 -17.93 -4.18
N LYS A 136 3.90 -17.99 -5.51
CA LYS A 136 4.59 -19.02 -6.31
C LYS A 136 6.01 -18.56 -6.63
N ALA A 137 7.00 -19.14 -5.94
CA ALA A 137 8.42 -18.80 -6.11
C ALA A 137 8.89 -18.87 -7.58
N ASP A 138 8.56 -19.95 -8.30
CA ASP A 138 8.96 -20.12 -9.70
C ASP A 138 8.38 -19.05 -10.62
N LEU A 139 7.13 -18.63 -10.36
CA LEU A 139 6.49 -17.58 -11.13
C LEU A 139 7.10 -16.22 -10.79
N MET A 140 7.37 -15.98 -9.50
CA MET A 140 8.04 -14.75 -9.05
C MET A 140 9.43 -14.61 -9.66
N ALA A 141 10.21 -15.68 -9.74
CA ALA A 141 11.54 -15.69 -10.36
C ALA A 141 11.47 -15.35 -11.87
N LYS A 142 10.50 -15.90 -12.61
CA LYS A 142 10.28 -15.56 -14.02
C LYS A 142 9.89 -14.11 -14.22
N VAL A 143 9.00 -13.61 -13.36
CA VAL A 143 8.57 -12.21 -13.37
C VAL A 143 9.73 -11.28 -13.00
N LYS A 144 10.58 -11.65 -12.04
CA LYS A 144 11.80 -10.92 -11.67
C LYS A 144 12.72 -10.74 -12.86
N GLY A 145 13.04 -11.83 -13.56
CA GLY A 145 13.90 -11.77 -14.74
C GLY A 145 13.33 -10.86 -15.84
N SER A 146 12.02 -10.92 -16.06
CA SER A 146 11.32 -10.07 -17.03
C SER A 146 11.36 -8.59 -16.60
N PHE A 147 11.13 -8.32 -15.31
CA PHE A 147 11.17 -6.98 -14.75
C PHE A 147 12.56 -6.35 -14.88
N LEU A 148 13.62 -7.05 -14.47
CA LEU A 148 14.99 -6.51 -14.52
C LEU A 148 15.43 -6.25 -15.96
N LYS A 149 15.14 -7.18 -16.87
CA LYS A 149 15.42 -6.98 -18.31
C LYS A 149 14.66 -5.78 -18.88
N GLY A 150 13.39 -5.63 -18.52
CA GLY A 150 12.56 -4.50 -18.92
C GLY A 150 13.07 -3.18 -18.37
N ALA A 151 13.44 -3.15 -17.09
CA ALA A 151 13.96 -1.98 -16.40
C ALA A 151 15.28 -1.50 -17.00
N SER A 152 16.21 -2.43 -17.23
CA SER A 152 17.49 -2.14 -17.89
C SER A 152 17.28 -1.58 -19.31
N LYS A 153 16.33 -2.14 -20.09
CA LYS A 153 15.98 -1.63 -21.42
C LYS A 153 15.36 -0.24 -21.38
N LYS A 154 14.50 0.04 -20.39
CA LYS A 154 13.85 1.35 -20.24
C LYS A 154 14.79 2.43 -19.72
N GLY A 155 15.78 2.06 -18.92
CA GLY A 155 16.80 2.96 -18.38
C GLY A 155 16.26 4.03 -17.43
N VAL A 156 15.10 3.78 -16.79
CA VAL A 156 14.49 4.76 -15.85
C VAL A 156 15.21 4.78 -14.50
N VAL A 157 15.77 3.64 -14.08
CA VAL A 157 16.53 3.45 -12.83
C VAL A 157 17.77 2.61 -13.11
N SER A 158 18.76 2.65 -12.22
CA SER A 158 19.91 1.73 -12.31
C SER A 158 19.48 0.28 -12.04
N ASP A 159 20.31 -0.68 -12.45
CA ASP A 159 20.02 -2.10 -12.23
C ASP A 159 19.94 -2.42 -10.73
N GLU A 160 20.79 -1.80 -9.90
CA GLU A 160 20.76 -1.96 -8.43
C GLU A 160 19.44 -1.45 -7.83
N VAL A 161 18.98 -0.28 -8.27
CA VAL A 161 17.70 0.30 -7.83
C VAL A 161 16.53 -0.56 -8.32
N ALA A 162 16.59 -1.10 -9.54
CA ALA A 162 15.58 -2.01 -10.06
C ALA A 162 15.50 -3.31 -9.22
N GLU A 163 16.64 -3.87 -8.85
CA GLU A 163 16.71 -5.05 -7.98
C GLU A 163 16.11 -4.79 -6.61
N GLU A 164 16.42 -3.65 -6.01
CA GLU A 164 15.89 -3.27 -4.71
C GLU A 164 14.37 -3.07 -4.75
N ILE A 165 13.87 -2.33 -5.76
CA ILE A 165 12.43 -2.13 -5.98
C ILE A 165 11.72 -3.48 -6.18
N PHE A 166 12.30 -4.39 -6.96
CA PHE A 166 11.70 -5.71 -7.13
C PHE A 166 11.70 -6.52 -5.82
N SER A 167 12.74 -6.38 -4.99
CA SER A 167 12.77 -7.00 -3.65
C SER A 167 11.61 -6.49 -2.78
N TRP A 168 11.25 -5.21 -2.88
CA TRP A 168 10.08 -4.66 -2.18
C TRP A 168 8.78 -5.29 -2.68
N ILE A 169 8.62 -5.44 -3.99
CA ILE A 169 7.47 -6.12 -4.61
C ILE A 169 7.37 -7.58 -4.16
N GLU A 170 8.49 -8.30 -4.10
CA GLU A 170 8.50 -9.69 -3.65
C GLU A 170 8.14 -9.82 -2.17
N LYS A 171 8.70 -8.95 -1.32
CA LYS A 171 8.35 -8.89 0.11
C LYS A 171 6.87 -8.55 0.32
N SER A 172 6.26 -7.77 -0.57
CA SER A 172 4.85 -7.41 -0.47
C SER A 172 3.89 -8.59 -0.63
N SER A 173 4.30 -9.69 -1.28
CA SER A 173 3.53 -10.94 -1.32
C SER A 173 3.17 -11.51 0.06
N ARG A 174 3.86 -11.09 1.12
CA ARG A 174 3.57 -11.52 2.49
C ARG A 174 2.36 -10.80 3.10
N TYR A 175 1.98 -9.64 2.57
CA TYR A 175 1.02 -8.74 3.21
C TYR A 175 0.07 -7.99 2.27
N ALA A 176 0.29 -8.00 0.95
CA ALA A 176 -0.53 -7.33 -0.06
C ALA A 176 -1.72 -8.22 -0.51
#